data_AF-A0A8H3AML6-F1
#
_entry.id   AF-A0A8H3AML6-F1
#
_cell.length_a   1.000
_cell.length_b   1.000
_cell.length_c   1.000
_cell.angle_alpha   90.00
_cell.angle_beta   90.00
_cell.angle_gamma   90.00
#
_symmetry.space_group_name_H-M   'P 1'
#
loop_
_entity.id
_entity.type
_entity.pdbx_description
1 polymer ?
#
loop_
_entity_poly.entity_id
_entity_poly.type
_entity_poly.pdbx_seq_one_letter_code
_entity_poly.pdbx_strand_id
1 'polypeptide(L)'
;MTDSAALPPLVLIQSAPLRKQVFTDISVYRLASDASPRELDRVENTDNNRLSFLGRAALEYALATSTPHSFPGESRKLEDGLAKCAHAYDILNSLNVAWRGFPIAGKEATRLMEAYTGALVLESEREGIQFAESLVRSIFQLGAPGPKPQTPPLVSTPPAVVPPAPAPAGLLHDLARQCFLQLVWEDRAIGPRHAQEWISDVTLKDTKSDRVWPCIARGVGLSKKLARTDAAVKVLAMWDELGFSRGTMD
;
A
#
# COMPACT_ATOMS: atom_id res chain seq x y z
N MET A 1 -16.03 -28.53 0.11
CA MET A 1 -15.89 -28.03 1.49
C MET A 1 -14.74 -27.04 1.47
N THR A 2 -15.03 -25.74 1.54
CA THR A 2 -14.02 -24.68 1.49
C THR A 2 -13.49 -24.47 2.91
N ASP A 3 -12.24 -24.86 3.15
CA ASP A 3 -11.52 -24.49 4.37
C ASP A 3 -11.46 -22.95 4.41
N SER A 4 -12.35 -22.35 5.18
CA SER A 4 -12.30 -20.93 5.48
C SER A 4 -11.00 -20.71 6.27
N ALA A 5 -10.00 -20.09 5.64
CA ALA A 5 -8.75 -19.74 6.32
C ALA A 5 -9.11 -19.00 7.62
N ALA A 6 -8.82 -19.64 8.76
CA ALA A 6 -9.16 -19.09 10.06
C ALA A 6 -8.34 -17.81 10.28
N LEU A 7 -9.02 -16.73 10.65
CA LEU A 7 -8.36 -15.47 11.00
C LEU A 7 -7.39 -15.71 12.17
N PRO A 8 -6.21 -15.07 12.18
CA PRO A 8 -5.31 -15.18 13.33
C PRO A 8 -5.98 -14.64 14.60
N PRO A 9 -5.61 -15.12 15.79
CA PRO A 9 -6.12 -14.55 17.03
C PRO A 9 -5.69 -13.09 17.17
N LEU A 10 -6.60 -12.22 17.63
CA LEU A 10 -6.27 -10.83 17.98
C LEU A 10 -5.29 -10.81 19.15
N VAL A 11 -4.15 -10.16 18.94
CA VAL A 11 -3.11 -10.00 19.97
C VAL A 11 -3.40 -8.75 20.80
N LEU A 12 -3.42 -8.86 22.12
CA LEU A 12 -3.69 -7.71 22.99
C LEU A 12 -2.52 -6.71 22.95
N ILE A 13 -2.81 -5.47 22.56
CA ILE A 13 -1.89 -4.32 22.73
C ILE A 13 -1.82 -3.99 24.23
N GLN A 14 -0.71 -4.27 24.91
CA GLN A 14 -0.62 -4.10 26.37
C GLN A 14 -0.62 -2.62 26.75
N SER A 15 0.00 -1.77 25.92
CA SER A 15 0.06 -0.34 26.17
C SER A 15 -1.32 0.31 26.01
N ALA A 16 -1.93 0.70 27.14
CA ALA A 16 -3.20 1.43 27.17
C ALA A 16 -3.21 2.73 26.33
N PRO A 17 -2.18 3.61 26.39
CA PRO A 17 -2.16 4.82 25.55
C PRO A 17 -2.06 4.47 24.06
N LEU A 18 -1.28 3.44 23.71
CA LEU A 18 -1.16 2.98 22.32
C LEU A 18 -2.48 2.39 21.82
N ARG A 19 -3.16 1.60 22.65
CA ARG A 19 -4.49 1.06 22.34
C ARG A 19 -5.48 2.19 22.09
N LYS A 20 -5.50 3.23 22.92
CA LYS A 20 -6.35 4.41 22.70
C LYS A 20 -6.01 5.10 21.37
N GLN A 21 -4.72 5.24 21.07
CA GLN A 21 -4.25 5.89 19.84
C GLN A 21 -4.72 5.13 18.59
N VAL A 22 -4.63 3.79 18.54
CA VAL A 22 -5.10 2.96 17.42
C VAL A 22 -6.54 3.27 17.03
N PHE A 23 -7.39 3.45 18.03
CA PHE A 23 -8.82 3.70 17.83
C PHE A 23 -9.16 5.19 17.72
N THR A 24 -8.20 6.11 17.69
CA THR A 24 -8.47 7.54 17.59
C THR A 24 -8.21 8.03 16.17
N ASP A 25 -9.27 8.41 15.47
CA ASP A 25 -9.15 9.05 14.15
C ASP A 25 -8.84 10.55 14.29
N ILE A 26 -8.13 11.10 13.30
CA ILE A 26 -7.76 12.52 13.25
C ILE A 26 -8.97 13.45 13.32
N SER A 27 -10.14 13.02 12.83
CA SER A 27 -11.36 13.82 12.83
C SER A 27 -11.80 14.27 14.22
N VAL A 28 -11.47 13.50 15.27
CA VAL A 28 -11.81 13.82 16.67
C VAL A 28 -11.29 15.19 17.09
N TYR A 29 -10.17 15.62 16.52
CA TYR A 29 -9.52 16.87 16.87
C TYR A 29 -10.14 18.11 16.20
N ARG A 30 -11.10 17.93 15.29
CA ARG A 30 -11.87 19.00 14.62
C ARG A 30 -10.99 20.18 14.17
N LEU A 31 -9.83 19.86 13.59
CA LEU A 31 -8.87 20.86 13.17
C LEU A 31 -9.49 21.78 12.11
N ALA A 32 -9.28 23.08 12.26
CA ALA A 32 -9.68 24.04 11.25
C ALA A 32 -8.87 23.82 9.96
N SER A 33 -9.45 24.18 8.81
CA SER A 33 -8.80 24.00 7.50
C SER A 33 -7.48 24.78 7.35
N ASP A 34 -7.24 25.77 8.19
CA ASP A 34 -6.06 26.63 8.31
C ASP A 34 -5.22 26.32 9.56
N ALA A 35 -5.40 25.15 10.18
CA ALA A 35 -4.61 24.70 11.32
C ALA A 35 -3.11 24.87 11.08
N SER A 36 -2.42 25.42 12.07
CA SER A 36 -0.99 25.69 12.00
C SER A 36 -0.18 24.39 12.02
N PRO A 37 1.05 24.37 11.48
CA PRO A 37 1.92 23.19 11.53
C PRO A 37 2.12 22.63 12.95
N ARG A 38 2.17 23.51 13.97
CA ARG A 38 2.30 23.10 15.38
C ARG A 38 1.06 22.39 15.92
N GLU A 39 -0.12 22.71 15.41
CA GLU A 39 -1.37 22.03 15.78
C GLU A 39 -1.46 20.67 15.10
N LEU A 40 -1.01 20.57 13.85
CA LEU A 40 -0.89 19.29 13.13
C LEU A 40 0.11 18.35 13.83
N ASP A 41 1.31 18.83 14.16
CA ASP A 41 2.34 18.03 14.85
C ASP A 41 1.86 17.48 16.21
N ARG A 42 1.04 18.25 16.92
CA ARG A 42 0.43 17.80 18.18
C ARG A 42 -0.56 16.67 17.96
N VAL A 43 -1.31 16.71 16.87
CA VAL A 43 -2.34 15.72 16.55
C VAL A 43 -1.76 14.45 15.92
N GLU A 44 -0.74 14.57 15.07
CA GLU A 44 -0.09 13.43 14.39
C GLU A 44 0.46 12.36 15.35
N ASN A 45 0.79 12.74 16.59
CA ASN A 45 1.27 11.81 17.62
C ASN A 45 0.16 11.19 18.46
N THR A 46 -1.10 11.54 18.18
CA THR A 46 -2.26 11.20 19.01
C THR A 46 -3.40 10.57 18.23
N ASP A 47 -3.34 10.62 16.89
CA ASP A 47 -4.20 9.87 15.99
C ASP A 47 -3.55 8.55 15.55
N ASN A 48 -4.30 7.76 14.78
CA ASN A 48 -3.86 6.46 14.29
C ASN A 48 -3.10 6.50 12.95
N ASN A 49 -2.81 7.68 12.39
CA ASN A 49 -2.27 7.79 11.02
C ASN A 49 -0.86 7.22 10.91
N ARG A 50 0.01 7.57 11.86
CA ARG A 50 1.40 7.08 11.88
C ARG A 50 1.46 5.58 12.13
N LEU A 51 0.54 5.06 12.94
CA LEU A 51 0.39 3.63 13.20
C LEU A 51 -0.11 2.90 11.95
N SER A 52 -1.10 3.45 11.24
CA SER A 52 -1.59 2.88 9.97
C SER A 52 -0.48 2.85 8.93
N PHE A 53 0.32 3.91 8.81
CA PHE A 53 1.48 3.92 7.93
C PHE A 53 2.48 2.79 8.27
N LEU A 54 2.83 2.64 9.55
CA LEU A 54 3.75 1.59 10.01
C LEU A 54 3.19 0.18 9.75
N GLY A 55 1.91 -0.04 10.06
CA GLY A 55 1.26 -1.33 9.86
C GLY A 55 1.09 -1.68 8.38
N ARG A 56 0.81 -0.69 7.53
CA ARG A 56 0.78 -0.87 6.07
C ARG A 56 2.12 -1.38 5.56
N ALA A 57 3.22 -0.73 5.98
CA ALA A 57 4.57 -1.18 5.61
C ALA A 57 4.86 -2.61 6.10
N ALA A 58 4.44 -2.96 7.32
CA ALA A 58 4.59 -4.32 7.86
C ALA A 58 3.79 -5.37 7.07
N LEU A 59 2.56 -5.04 6.66
CA LEU A 59 1.70 -5.92 5.87
C LEU A 59 2.22 -6.11 4.44
N GLU A 60 2.72 -5.04 3.81
CA GLU A 60 3.36 -5.11 2.50
C GLU A 60 4.66 -5.93 2.56
N TYR A 61 5.45 -5.75 3.62
CA TYR A 61 6.62 -6.59 3.87
C TYR A 61 6.23 -8.07 4.03
N ALA A 62 5.24 -8.36 4.86
CA ALA A 62 4.74 -9.71 5.08
C ALA A 62 4.18 -10.36 3.80
N LEU A 63 3.53 -9.57 2.95
CA LEU A 63 3.08 -10.01 1.62
C LEU A 63 4.26 -10.35 0.72
N ALA A 64 5.22 -9.44 0.58
CA ALA A 64 6.40 -9.65 -0.25
C ALA A 64 7.23 -10.88 0.18
N THR A 65 7.25 -11.23 1.47
CA THR A 65 7.97 -12.41 1.97
C THR A 65 7.15 -13.70 1.91
N SER A 66 5.81 -13.62 1.92
CA SER A 66 4.92 -14.79 1.95
C SER A 66 4.52 -15.28 0.57
N THR A 67 4.58 -14.43 -0.46
CA THR A 67 4.21 -14.79 -1.84
C THR A 67 5.44 -14.73 -2.76
N PRO A 68 5.90 -15.87 -3.30
CA PRO A 68 7.03 -15.86 -4.24
C PRO A 68 6.66 -15.27 -5.61
N HIS A 69 5.40 -14.94 -5.87
CA HIS A 69 4.88 -14.45 -7.15
C HIS A 69 3.98 -13.26 -6.86
N SER A 70 4.15 -12.15 -7.60
CA SER A 70 3.24 -11.01 -7.51
C SER A 70 1.97 -11.30 -8.32
N PHE A 71 0.82 -11.19 -7.67
CA PHE A 71 -0.48 -11.32 -8.30
C PHE A 71 -1.02 -9.94 -8.74
N PRO A 72 -1.64 -9.84 -9.93
CA PRO A 72 -2.34 -8.62 -10.32
C PRO A 72 -3.45 -8.29 -9.32
N GLY A 73 -3.46 -7.05 -8.81
CA GLY A 73 -4.48 -6.58 -7.86
C GLY A 73 -4.20 -6.87 -6.38
N GLU A 74 -2.98 -7.27 -6.02
CA GLU A 74 -2.54 -7.51 -4.63
C GLU A 74 -2.93 -6.42 -3.64
N SER A 75 -2.67 -5.14 -3.95
CA SER A 75 -3.01 -4.04 -3.05
C SER A 75 -4.51 -3.97 -2.78
N ARG A 76 -5.34 -4.14 -3.82
CA ARG A 76 -6.80 -4.08 -3.67
C ARG A 76 -7.31 -5.28 -2.88
N LYS A 77 -6.77 -6.47 -3.13
CA LYS A 77 -7.12 -7.67 -2.36
C LYS A 77 -6.70 -7.54 -0.89
N LEU A 78 -5.54 -6.94 -0.62
CA LEU A 78 -5.08 -6.63 0.72
C LEU A 78 -6.03 -5.64 1.40
N GLU A 79 -6.38 -4.52 0.75
CA GLU A 79 -7.31 -3.53 1.28
C GLU A 79 -8.69 -4.12 1.60
N ASP A 80 -9.30 -4.83 0.64
CA ASP A 80 -10.59 -5.48 0.80
C ASP A 80 -10.55 -6.57 1.88
N GLY A 81 -9.43 -7.31 1.97
CA GLY A 81 -9.19 -8.33 2.98
C GLY A 81 -9.08 -7.74 4.39
N LEU A 82 -8.32 -6.66 4.55
CA LEU A 82 -8.15 -5.95 5.81
C LEU A 82 -9.48 -5.37 6.30
N ALA A 83 -10.27 -4.75 5.42
CA ALA A 83 -11.60 -4.27 5.77
C ALA A 83 -12.48 -5.41 6.31
N LYS A 84 -12.52 -6.57 5.63
CA LYS A 84 -13.24 -7.76 6.09
C LYS A 84 -12.75 -8.27 7.43
N CYS A 85 -11.44 -8.28 7.66
CA CYS A 85 -10.85 -8.67 8.94
C CYS A 85 -11.31 -7.72 10.06
N ALA A 86 -11.30 -6.41 9.82
CA ALA A 86 -11.75 -5.41 10.78
C ALA A 86 -13.21 -5.63 11.22
N HIS A 87 -14.08 -5.95 10.26
CA HIS A 87 -15.48 -6.30 10.53
C HIS A 87 -15.60 -7.63 11.28
N ALA A 88 -14.85 -8.66 10.87
CA ALA A 88 -14.91 -9.98 11.50
C ALA A 88 -14.40 -9.97 12.95
N TYR A 89 -13.42 -9.11 13.24
CA TYR A 89 -12.90 -8.89 14.59
C TYR A 89 -13.76 -7.94 15.44
N ASP A 90 -14.79 -7.33 14.85
CA ASP A 90 -15.68 -6.35 15.49
C ASP A 90 -14.96 -5.15 16.15
N ILE A 91 -13.75 -4.82 15.67
CA ILE A 91 -12.93 -3.75 16.26
C ILE A 91 -13.43 -2.34 15.88
N LEU A 92 -14.27 -2.24 14.86
CA LEU A 92 -14.81 -0.98 14.35
C LEU A 92 -15.73 -0.28 15.36
N ASN A 93 -16.39 -1.03 16.24
CA ASN A 93 -17.24 -0.47 17.31
C ASN A 93 -16.43 0.34 18.34
N SER A 94 -15.12 0.08 18.41
CA SER A 94 -14.20 0.80 19.30
C SER A 94 -13.61 2.06 18.66
N LEU A 95 -13.84 2.30 17.36
CA LEU A 95 -13.31 3.46 16.64
C LEU A 95 -13.94 4.77 17.17
N ASN A 96 -13.09 5.67 17.64
CA ASN A 96 -13.44 7.01 18.08
C ASN A 96 -13.22 8.00 16.93
N VAL A 97 -14.33 8.51 16.39
CA VAL A 97 -14.41 9.44 15.25
C VAL A 97 -15.35 10.59 15.59
N ALA A 98 -15.12 11.78 15.03
CA ALA A 98 -15.99 12.95 15.27
C ALA A 98 -17.38 12.82 14.62
N TRP A 99 -17.51 11.98 13.60
CA TRP A 99 -18.73 11.76 12.85
C TRP A 99 -18.93 10.25 12.69
N ARG A 100 -20.08 9.73 13.14
CA ARG A 100 -20.48 8.35 12.85
C ARG A 100 -21.34 8.34 11.59
N GLY A 101 -20.70 8.22 10.43
CA GLY A 101 -21.39 7.73 9.23
C GLY A 101 -21.58 6.24 9.39
N PHE A 102 -22.80 5.77 9.61
CA PHE A 102 -23.10 4.34 9.55
C PHE A 102 -23.62 3.99 8.16
N PRO A 103 -23.06 2.97 7.49
CA PRO A 103 -21.93 2.11 7.91
C PRO A 103 -20.54 2.78 7.77
N ILE A 104 -19.60 2.37 8.62
CA ILE A 104 -18.18 2.76 8.53
C ILE A 104 -17.64 2.31 7.17
N ALA A 105 -16.94 3.20 6.47
CA ALA A 105 -16.47 2.92 5.12
C ALA A 105 -15.35 1.87 5.12
N GLY A 106 -15.27 1.05 4.06
CA GLY A 106 -14.23 0.03 3.93
C GLY A 106 -12.81 0.59 4.10
N LYS A 107 -12.55 1.82 3.61
CA LYS A 107 -11.26 2.51 3.79
C LYS A 107 -10.92 2.76 5.26
N GLU A 108 -11.89 3.16 6.07
CA GLU A 108 -11.70 3.41 7.51
C GLU A 108 -11.44 2.09 8.25
N ALA A 109 -12.13 1.03 7.83
CA ALA A 109 -11.93 -0.31 8.35
C ALA A 109 -10.53 -0.88 8.03
N THR A 110 -10.08 -0.72 6.78
CA THR A 110 -8.71 -1.05 6.36
C THR A 110 -7.69 -0.28 7.19
N ARG A 111 -7.85 1.05 7.31
CA ARG A 111 -6.94 1.92 8.05
C ARG A 111 -6.84 1.53 9.53
N LEU A 112 -7.95 1.13 10.14
CA LEU A 112 -7.95 0.69 11.54
C LEU A 112 -7.16 -0.61 11.72
N MET A 113 -7.29 -1.58 10.80
CA MET A 113 -6.49 -2.81 10.84
C MET A 113 -5.01 -2.56 10.61
N GLU A 114 -4.67 -1.64 9.73
CA GLU A 114 -3.28 -1.19 9.56
C GLU A 114 -2.77 -0.55 10.84
N ALA A 115 -3.53 0.36 11.46
CA ALA A 115 -3.14 1.01 12.71
C ALA A 115 -2.94 0.02 13.85
N TYR A 116 -3.83 -0.97 13.96
CA TYR A 116 -3.72 -2.04 14.93
C TYR A 116 -2.44 -2.86 14.72
N THR A 117 -2.16 -3.24 13.46
CA THR A 117 -0.93 -3.97 13.11
C THR A 117 0.31 -3.13 13.43
N GLY A 118 0.30 -1.84 13.09
CA GLY A 118 1.39 -0.92 13.40
C GLY A 118 1.62 -0.74 14.89
N ALA A 119 0.57 -0.74 15.71
CA ALA A 119 0.70 -0.73 17.16
C ALA A 119 1.36 -2.00 17.70
N LEU A 120 1.00 -3.18 17.18
CA LEU A 120 1.67 -4.42 17.56
C LEU A 120 3.15 -4.39 17.19
N VAL A 121 3.50 -3.91 15.99
CA VAL A 121 4.90 -3.75 15.56
C VAL A 121 5.65 -2.77 16.46
N LEU A 122 5.02 -1.66 16.85
CA LEU A 122 5.63 -0.67 17.74
C LEU A 122 5.87 -1.22 19.14
N GLU A 123 4.98 -2.07 19.65
CA GLU A 123 5.11 -2.69 20.97
C GLU A 123 6.12 -3.85 20.97
N SER A 124 6.08 -4.68 19.94
CA SER A 124 6.99 -5.80 19.71
C SER A 124 7.09 -6.08 18.22
N GLU A 125 8.21 -5.68 17.60
CA GLU A 125 8.44 -5.88 16.17
C GLU A 125 8.21 -7.35 15.77
N ARG A 126 8.74 -8.29 16.56
CA ARG A 126 8.60 -9.72 16.29
C ARG A 126 7.14 -10.17 16.27
N GLU A 127 6.36 -9.82 17.29
CA GLU A 127 4.96 -10.24 17.39
C GLU A 127 4.09 -9.54 16.34
N GLY A 128 4.33 -8.25 16.10
CA GLY A 128 3.63 -7.48 15.08
C GLY A 128 3.87 -8.02 13.67
N ILE A 129 5.10 -8.36 13.32
CA ILE A 129 5.43 -8.96 12.02
C ILE A 129 4.82 -10.36 11.90
N GLN A 130 4.88 -11.19 12.95
CA GLN A 130 4.24 -12.52 12.94
C GLN A 130 2.72 -12.44 12.76
N PHE A 131 2.08 -11.46 13.40
CA PHE A 131 0.66 -11.19 13.21
C PHE A 131 0.37 -10.74 11.77
N ALA A 132 1.16 -9.81 11.23
CA ALA A 132 1.02 -9.34 9.84
C ALA A 132 1.16 -10.49 8.82
N GLU A 133 2.16 -11.36 8.98
CA GLU A 133 2.32 -12.57 8.16
C GLU A 133 1.12 -13.50 8.24
N SER A 134 0.61 -13.74 9.45
CA SER A 134 -0.55 -14.61 9.65
C SER A 134 -1.82 -14.02 9.02
N LEU A 135 -1.99 -12.70 9.11
CA LEU A 135 -3.12 -12.00 8.54
C LEU A 135 -3.07 -12.02 7.00
N VAL A 136 -1.91 -11.74 6.41
CA VAL A 136 -1.70 -11.83 4.97
C VAL A 136 -1.93 -13.25 4.46
N ARG A 137 -1.42 -14.27 5.15
CA ARG A 137 -1.69 -15.67 4.80
C ARG A 137 -3.19 -15.98 4.83
N SER A 138 -3.92 -15.48 5.83
CA SER A 138 -5.38 -15.65 5.90
C SER A 138 -6.10 -14.95 4.74
N ILE A 139 -5.74 -13.71 4.42
CA ILE A 139 -6.36 -12.92 3.33
C ILE A 139 -6.10 -13.56 1.96
N PHE A 140 -4.87 -14.04 1.76
CA PHE A 140 -4.45 -14.62 0.49
C PHE A 140 -4.63 -16.14 0.42
N GLN A 141 -5.12 -16.77 1.50
CA GLN A 141 -5.29 -18.21 1.65
C GLN A 141 -4.00 -18.99 1.36
N LEU A 142 -2.87 -18.47 1.86
CA LEU A 142 -1.56 -19.08 1.72
C LEU A 142 -1.41 -20.22 2.74
N GLY A 143 -0.83 -21.34 2.32
CA GLY A 143 -0.58 -22.48 3.20
C GLY A 143 0.28 -22.15 4.42
N ALA A 144 0.24 -23.03 5.43
CA ALA A 144 1.08 -22.92 6.62
C ALA A 144 2.57 -22.86 6.24
N PRO A 145 3.43 -22.19 7.04
CA PRO A 145 4.86 -22.13 6.74
C PRO A 145 5.41 -23.56 6.74
N GLY A 146 5.83 -24.05 5.58
CA GLY A 146 6.62 -25.27 5.53
C GLY A 146 7.91 -25.07 6.34
N PRO A 147 8.44 -26.12 7.01
CA PRO A 147 9.71 -26.04 7.70
C PRO A 147 10.78 -25.57 6.69
N LYS A 148 11.47 -24.46 7.00
CA LYS A 148 12.58 -23.96 6.17
C LYS A 148 13.58 -25.10 5.95
N PRO A 149 13.82 -25.57 4.71
CA PRO A 149 14.89 -26.52 4.46
C PRO A 149 16.23 -25.80 4.70
N GLN A 150 17.01 -26.29 5.66
CA GLN A 150 18.42 -25.91 5.87
C GLN A 150 19.31 -26.54 4.78
N THR A 151 19.01 -26.29 3.52
CA THR A 151 19.83 -26.79 2.42
C THR A 151 20.16 -25.62 1.50
N PRO A 152 21.44 -25.27 1.31
CA PRO A 152 21.81 -24.30 0.30
C PRO A 152 21.46 -24.92 -1.06
N PRO A 153 20.59 -24.30 -1.90
CA PRO A 153 20.35 -24.87 -3.20
C PRO A 153 21.56 -24.59 -4.07
N LEU A 154 22.13 -25.67 -4.60
CA LEU A 154 23.00 -25.63 -5.76
C LEU A 154 22.32 -24.80 -6.85
N VAL A 155 23.05 -23.79 -7.32
CA VAL A 155 22.64 -22.92 -8.43
C VAL A 155 22.50 -23.76 -9.69
N SER A 156 21.27 -24.12 -10.01
CA SER A 156 20.86 -24.32 -11.40
C SER A 156 20.11 -23.04 -11.78
N THR A 157 20.69 -22.26 -12.68
CA THR A 157 20.12 -21.05 -13.26
C THR A 157 19.01 -21.40 -14.25
N PRO A 158 17.80 -20.83 -14.08
CA PRO A 158 16.95 -20.40 -15.18
C PRO A 158 16.68 -18.88 -15.05
N PRO A 159 16.09 -18.23 -16.08
CA PRO A 159 16.51 -16.91 -16.56
C PRO A 159 16.26 -15.81 -15.53
N ALA A 160 17.13 -14.80 -15.56
CA ALA A 160 17.11 -13.64 -14.69
C ALA A 160 15.72 -13.01 -14.59
N VAL A 161 15.00 -13.33 -13.51
CA VAL A 161 13.88 -12.52 -13.03
C VAL A 161 14.50 -11.29 -12.40
N VAL A 162 14.33 -10.17 -13.09
CA VAL A 162 14.78 -8.85 -12.62
C VAL A 162 14.13 -8.61 -11.24
N PRO A 163 14.92 -8.33 -10.19
CA PRO A 163 14.38 -8.03 -8.86
C PRO A 163 13.44 -6.81 -8.95
N PRO A 164 12.37 -6.73 -8.12
CA PRO A 164 11.49 -5.58 -8.10
C PRO A 164 12.32 -4.34 -7.77
N ALA A 165 12.47 -3.46 -8.77
CA ALA A 165 13.40 -2.35 -8.66
C ALA A 165 12.91 -1.34 -7.61
N PRO A 166 13.77 -0.91 -6.67
CA PRO A 166 13.48 0.26 -5.86
C PRO A 166 13.30 1.47 -6.80
N ALA A 167 12.20 2.22 -6.63
CA ALA A 167 11.79 3.38 -7.43
C ALA A 167 11.11 3.07 -8.80
N PRO A 168 9.80 2.72 -8.80
CA PRO A 168 9.03 2.45 -10.03
C PRO A 168 8.97 3.64 -11.00
N ALA A 169 8.93 4.88 -10.51
CA ALA A 169 9.00 6.05 -11.38
C ALA A 169 10.38 6.19 -12.08
N GLY A 170 11.46 5.71 -11.45
CA GLY A 170 12.79 5.67 -12.03
C GLY A 170 12.92 4.59 -13.09
N LEU A 171 12.45 3.38 -12.78
CA LEU A 171 12.41 2.27 -13.74
C LEU A 171 11.62 2.62 -15.01
N LEU A 172 10.45 3.25 -14.83
CA LEU A 172 9.63 3.69 -15.96
C LEU A 172 10.37 4.73 -16.81
N HIS A 173 11.12 5.62 -16.18
CA HIS A 173 11.94 6.61 -16.89
C HIS A 173 13.05 5.95 -17.72
N ASP A 174 13.73 4.94 -17.16
CA ASP A 174 14.78 4.22 -17.87
C ASP A 174 14.23 3.42 -19.06
N LEU A 175 13.07 2.76 -18.89
CA LEU A 175 12.39 2.05 -19.97
C LEU A 175 11.90 2.98 -21.08
N ALA A 176 11.26 4.10 -20.71
CA ALA A 176 10.83 5.11 -21.68
C ALA A 176 12.03 5.63 -22.49
N ARG A 177 13.17 5.88 -21.84
CA ARG A 177 14.39 6.31 -22.50
C ARG A 177 14.93 5.27 -23.49
N GLN A 178 14.89 3.98 -23.15
CA GLN A 178 15.30 2.89 -24.06
C GLN A 178 14.40 2.81 -25.32
N CYS A 179 13.13 3.19 -25.19
CA CYS A 179 12.16 3.19 -26.30
C CYS A 179 12.06 4.54 -27.03
N PHE A 180 12.94 5.52 -26.75
CA PHE A 180 12.88 6.88 -27.30
C PHE A 180 11.57 7.61 -26.98
N LEU A 181 11.02 7.35 -25.79
CA LEU A 181 9.80 7.97 -25.27
C LEU A 181 10.14 8.96 -24.15
N GLN A 182 9.43 10.08 -24.13
CA GLN A 182 9.44 11.06 -23.06
C GLN A 182 8.19 10.87 -22.20
N LEU A 183 8.38 10.72 -20.88
CA LEU A 183 7.30 10.74 -19.91
C LEU A 183 6.91 12.18 -19.59
N VAL A 184 5.63 12.49 -19.70
CA VAL A 184 5.06 13.77 -19.29
C VAL A 184 4.10 13.51 -18.13
N TRP A 185 4.25 14.30 -17.07
CA TRP A 185 3.50 14.16 -15.82
C TRP A 185 2.65 15.41 -15.59
N GLU A 186 1.36 15.22 -15.43
CA GLU A 186 0.43 16.29 -15.06
C GLU A 186 -0.07 16.05 -13.63
N ASP A 187 0.42 16.85 -12.68
CA ASP A 187 0.00 16.77 -11.29
C ASP A 187 -1.09 17.79 -11.00
N ARG A 188 -2.20 17.33 -10.41
CA ARG A 188 -3.24 18.20 -9.86
C ARG A 188 -3.52 17.81 -8.41
N ALA A 189 -3.84 18.82 -7.61
CA ALA A 189 -4.31 18.60 -6.26
C ALA A 189 -5.84 18.61 -6.24
N ILE A 190 -6.41 17.75 -5.40
CA ILE A 190 -7.85 17.67 -5.16
C ILE A 190 -8.09 17.65 -3.66
N GLY A 191 -9.12 18.37 -3.23
CA GLY A 191 -9.51 18.45 -1.83
C GLY A 191 -8.83 19.58 -1.05
N PRO A 192 -9.20 19.74 0.23
CA PRO A 192 -8.65 20.78 1.10
C PRO A 192 -7.22 20.44 1.53
N ARG A 193 -6.39 21.45 1.85
CA ARG A 193 -4.94 21.30 2.10
C ARG A 193 -4.55 20.20 3.12
N HIS A 194 -5.37 19.96 4.13
CA HIS A 194 -5.12 18.98 5.20
C HIS A 194 -5.49 17.54 4.83
N ALA A 195 -6.26 17.33 3.76
CA ALA A 195 -6.62 16.03 3.20
C ALA A 195 -6.37 16.03 1.68
N GLN A 196 -5.34 16.77 1.26
CA GLN A 196 -5.07 17.06 -0.14
C GLN A 196 -4.55 15.81 -0.82
N GLU A 197 -5.38 15.23 -1.68
CA GLU A 197 -4.98 14.15 -2.56
C GLU A 197 -4.33 14.74 -3.80
N TRP A 198 -3.26 14.11 -4.25
CA TRP A 198 -2.61 14.41 -5.51
C TRP A 198 -3.02 13.37 -6.53
N ILE A 199 -3.43 13.83 -7.69
CA ILE A 199 -3.59 13.00 -8.88
C ILE A 199 -2.43 13.33 -9.83
N SER A 200 -1.76 12.29 -10.31
CA SER A 200 -0.74 12.40 -11.35
C SER A 200 -1.18 11.59 -12.57
N ASP A 201 -1.41 12.28 -13.68
CA ASP A 201 -1.68 11.65 -14.97
C ASP A 201 -0.35 11.52 -15.73
N VAL A 202 -0.05 10.34 -16.26
CA VAL A 202 1.16 10.09 -17.05
C VAL A 202 0.81 9.88 -18.52
N THR A 203 1.47 10.64 -19.38
CA THR A 203 1.41 10.53 -20.83
C THR A 203 2.79 10.19 -21.38
N LEU A 204 2.82 9.51 -22.53
CA LEU A 204 4.04 9.29 -23.29
C LEU A 204 4.05 10.20 -24.49
N LYS A 205 5.24 10.66 -24.85
CA LYS A 205 5.50 11.41 -26.07
C LYS A 205 6.66 10.76 -26.82
N ASP A 206 6.46 10.46 -28.09
CA ASP A 206 7.51 9.93 -28.95
C ASP A 206 8.48 11.06 -29.30
N THR A 207 9.75 10.87 -28.97
CA THR A 207 10.79 11.86 -29.26
C THR A 207 11.13 11.96 -30.74
N LYS A 208 10.77 10.95 -31.55
CA LYS A 208 11.06 10.88 -33.00
C LYS A 208 9.89 11.31 -33.87
N SER A 209 8.65 11.01 -33.47
CA SER A 209 7.46 11.25 -34.30
C SER A 209 6.55 12.38 -33.80
N ASP A 210 6.92 13.05 -32.69
CA ASP A 210 6.11 14.06 -31.96
C ASP A 210 4.71 13.56 -31.57
N ARG A 211 4.46 12.25 -31.72
CA ARG A 211 3.22 11.59 -31.35
C ARG A 211 3.07 11.63 -29.83
N VAL A 212 1.94 12.15 -29.36
CA VAL A 212 1.57 12.15 -27.94
C VAL A 212 0.48 11.11 -27.73
N TRP A 213 0.70 10.20 -26.79
CA TRP A 213 -0.33 9.29 -26.34
C TRP A 213 -1.24 9.98 -25.32
N PRO A 214 -2.56 9.68 -25.33
CA PRO A 214 -3.45 10.13 -24.26
C PRO A 214 -2.99 9.58 -22.91
N CYS A 215 -3.55 10.11 -21.81
CA CYS A 215 -3.22 9.66 -20.46
C CYS A 215 -3.28 8.13 -20.37
N ILE A 216 -2.13 7.52 -20.05
CA ILE A 216 -1.93 6.07 -20.08
C ILE A 216 -2.29 5.48 -18.73
N ALA A 217 -1.92 6.19 -17.65
CA ALA A 217 -2.37 5.84 -16.32
C ALA A 217 -2.57 7.09 -15.47
N ARG A 218 -3.48 6.94 -14.51
CA ARG A 218 -3.75 7.90 -13.46
C ARG A 218 -3.36 7.31 -12.12
N GLY A 219 -2.49 8.01 -11.41
CA GLY A 219 -2.08 7.68 -10.06
C GLY A 219 -2.66 8.64 -9.03
N VAL A 220 -2.91 8.15 -7.82
CA VAL A 220 -3.43 8.94 -6.71
C VAL A 220 -2.53 8.73 -5.48
N GLY A 221 -2.30 9.78 -4.70
CA GLY A 221 -1.57 9.65 -3.45
C GLY A 221 -1.60 10.91 -2.60
N LEU A 222 -1.17 10.78 -1.35
CA LEU A 222 -1.11 11.89 -0.39
C LEU A 222 0.02 12.90 -0.69
N SER A 223 0.85 12.62 -1.69
CA SER A 223 1.87 13.54 -2.21
C SER A 223 2.05 13.34 -3.73
N LYS A 224 2.58 14.34 -4.42
CA LYS A 224 2.96 14.22 -5.85
C LYS A 224 3.83 13.00 -6.12
N LYS A 225 4.80 12.73 -5.23
CA LYS A 225 5.71 11.60 -5.37
C LYS A 225 4.97 10.26 -5.30
N LEU A 226 4.05 10.11 -4.35
CA LEU A 226 3.24 8.89 -4.22
C LEU A 226 2.25 8.74 -5.39
N ALA A 227 1.60 9.82 -5.82
CA ALA A 227 0.72 9.79 -6.98
C ALA A 227 1.45 9.39 -8.27
N ARG A 228 2.66 9.91 -8.48
CA ARG A 228 3.52 9.51 -9.62
C ARG A 228 4.00 8.06 -9.51
N THR A 229 4.33 7.60 -8.31
CA THR A 229 4.69 6.20 -8.06
C THR A 229 3.53 5.26 -8.39
N ASP A 230 2.32 5.58 -7.91
CA ASP A 230 1.11 4.80 -8.21
C ASP A 230 0.80 4.78 -9.72
N ALA A 231 0.90 5.93 -10.40
CA ALA A 231 0.79 6.01 -11.85
C ALA A 231 1.86 5.17 -12.56
N ALA A 232 3.12 5.22 -12.10
CA ALA A 232 4.23 4.48 -12.69
C ALA A 232 4.04 2.96 -12.56
N VAL A 233 3.60 2.48 -11.40
CA VAL A 233 3.31 1.06 -11.17
C VAL A 233 2.25 0.57 -12.14
N LYS A 234 1.19 1.36 -12.36
CA LYS A 234 0.12 1.03 -13.31
C LYS A 234 0.64 0.94 -14.75
N VAL A 235 1.49 1.88 -15.18
CA VAL A 235 2.09 1.83 -16.52
C VAL A 235 3.05 0.65 -16.67
N LEU A 236 3.89 0.39 -15.67
CA LEU A 236 4.82 -0.74 -15.69
C LEU A 236 4.10 -2.08 -15.82
N ALA A 237 2.95 -2.24 -15.16
CA ALA A 237 2.14 -3.46 -15.24
C ALA A 237 1.55 -3.74 -16.64
N MET A 238 1.41 -2.71 -17.48
CA MET A 238 0.90 -2.83 -18.86
C MET A 238 1.97 -2.50 -19.90
N TRP A 239 3.23 -2.35 -19.52
CA TRP A 239 4.29 -1.84 -20.40
C TRP A 239 4.47 -2.70 -21.66
N ASP A 240 4.44 -4.02 -21.49
CA ASP A 240 4.58 -4.98 -22.60
C ASP A 240 3.36 -4.96 -23.54
N GLU A 241 2.17 -4.65 -23.02
CA GLU A 241 0.92 -4.55 -23.80
C GLU A 241 0.83 -3.26 -24.62
N LEU A 242 1.60 -2.22 -24.24
CA LEU A 242 1.65 -0.96 -24.97
C LEU A 242 2.37 -1.07 -26.32
N GLY A 243 2.94 -2.25 -26.63
CA GLY A 243 3.48 -2.57 -27.96
C GLY A 243 4.70 -1.74 -28.32
N PHE A 244 5.42 -1.21 -27.32
CA PHE A 244 6.72 -0.58 -27.50
C PHE A 244 7.77 -1.66 -27.73
N SER A 245 7.70 -2.29 -28.91
CA SER A 245 8.67 -3.30 -29.32
C SER A 245 10.08 -2.74 -29.10
N ARG A 246 10.89 -3.44 -28.30
CA ARG A 246 12.34 -3.36 -28.42
C ARG A 246 12.62 -3.54 -29.90
N GLY A 247 13.17 -2.52 -30.54
CA GLY A 247 13.55 -2.61 -31.95
C GLY A 247 14.26 -3.95 -32.15
N THR A 248 13.69 -4.77 -33.03
CA THR A 248 14.44 -5.80 -33.73
C THR A 248 15.66 -5.10 -34.31
N MET A 249 16.78 -5.22 -33.61
CA MET A 249 18.09 -4.98 -34.18
C MET A 249 18.37 -6.19 -35.07
N ASP A 250 17.98 -6.08 -36.33
CA ASP A 250 18.84 -6.52 -37.43
C ASP A 250 19.74 -5.35 -37.82
#